data_AF-A0A7W0SDB8-F1
#
_entry.id   AF-A0A7W0SDB8-F1
#
_cell.length_a   1.000
_cell.length_b   1.000
_cell.length_c   1.000
_cell.angle_alpha   90.00
_cell.angle_beta   90.00
_cell.angle_gamma   90.00
#
_symmetry.space_group_name_H-M   'P 1'
#
loop_
_entity.id
_entity.type
_entity.pdbx_description
1 polymer ?
#
loop_
_entity_poly.entity_id
_entity_poly.type
_entity_poly.pdbx_seq_one_letter_code
_entity_poly.pdbx_strand_id
1 'polypeptide(L)'
;MFRKLTKKSIALFCLLTLLGGTFLTFRTPIAQANLVAQPIPFAQNWTNTGLITTDTDWGMVPGIVGYRGDSLTGATGTDPQTILADGSLTPLDVYANRNDPDTFFSG
;
A
#
# COMPACT_ATOMS: atom_id res chain seq x y z
N MET A 1 42.09 46.41 -19.10
CA MET A 1 42.63 45.04 -19.29
C MET A 1 41.71 44.05 -18.58
N PHE A 2 40.73 43.48 -19.30
CA PHE A 2 39.76 42.51 -18.76
C PHE A 2 40.45 41.17 -18.52
N ARG A 3 40.62 40.76 -17.26
CA ARG A 3 41.15 39.42 -16.91
C ARG A 3 40.00 38.43 -16.70
N LYS A 4 40.08 37.34 -17.44
CA LYS A 4 39.10 36.25 -17.61
C LYS A 4 38.69 35.64 -16.27
N LEU A 5 37.39 35.68 -15.96
CA LEU A 5 36.76 34.89 -14.90
C LEU A 5 36.67 33.43 -15.38
N THR A 6 37.53 32.56 -14.86
CA THR A 6 37.53 31.13 -15.18
C THR A 6 36.41 30.41 -14.42
N LYS A 7 35.79 29.43 -15.07
CA LYS A 7 34.57 28.66 -14.75
C LYS A 7 34.42 28.08 -13.32
N LYS A 8 35.36 28.31 -12.40
CA LYS A 8 35.33 27.77 -11.04
C LYS A 8 34.32 28.47 -10.11
N SER A 9 33.83 29.66 -10.46
CA SER A 9 32.84 30.39 -9.64
C SER A 9 31.39 29.92 -9.81
N ILE A 10 31.10 29.04 -10.77
CA ILE A 10 29.77 28.41 -10.92
C ILE A 10 29.64 27.16 -10.04
N ALA A 11 30.76 26.54 -9.65
CA ALA A 11 30.75 25.36 -8.78
C ALA A 11 30.37 25.67 -7.32
N LEU A 12 30.28 26.95 -6.93
CA LEU A 12 29.87 27.34 -5.58
C LEU A 12 28.35 27.52 -5.42
N PHE A 13 27.56 27.28 -6.48
CA PHE A 13 26.10 27.31 -6.40
C PHE A 13 25.43 25.93 -6.47
N CYS A 14 26.22 24.84 -6.47
CA CYS A 14 25.70 23.47 -6.44
C CYS A 14 25.95 22.75 -5.11
N LEU A 15 26.52 23.42 -4.11
CA LEU A 15 26.78 22.85 -2.78
C LEU A 15 25.89 23.45 -1.68
N LEU A 16 24.80 24.15 -2.05
CA LEU A 16 23.82 24.73 -1.13
C LEU A 16 22.38 24.25 -1.41
N THR A 17 22.22 23.03 -1.91
CA THR A 17 20.93 22.31 -1.85
C THR A 17 20.98 21.13 -0.88
N LEU A 18 21.94 21.15 0.06
CA LEU A 18 22.09 20.16 1.13
C LEU A 18 21.35 20.56 2.43
N LEU A 19 20.32 21.42 2.33
CA LEU A 19 19.47 21.82 3.46
C LEU A 19 17.96 21.86 3.13
N GLY A 20 17.55 21.29 2.00
CA GLY A 20 16.14 21.09 1.67
C GLY A 20 15.82 19.62 1.74
N GLY A 21 15.77 19.05 2.96
CA GLY A 21 15.34 17.68 3.19
C GLY A 21 13.95 17.46 2.62
N THR A 22 13.90 17.07 1.35
CA THR A 22 12.73 16.39 0.80
C THR A 22 12.77 15.00 1.42
N PHE A 23 12.15 14.89 2.59
CA PHE A 23 11.58 13.62 2.99
C PHE A 23 10.61 13.25 1.87
N LEU A 24 11.06 12.40 0.95
CA LEU A 24 10.15 11.53 0.22
C LEU A 24 9.43 10.77 1.33
N THR A 25 8.26 11.27 1.71
CA THR A 25 7.32 10.49 2.51
C THR A 25 6.93 9.33 1.61
N PHE A 26 7.67 8.24 1.71
CA PHE A 26 7.12 6.94 1.37
C PHE A 26 5.98 6.77 2.36
N ARG A 27 4.78 7.20 1.96
CA ARG A 27 3.58 6.57 2.47
C ARG A 27 3.77 5.12 2.06
N THR A 28 4.22 4.27 2.98
CA THR A 28 3.73 2.90 2.94
C THR A 28 2.21 3.10 2.89
N PRO A 29 1.52 2.67 1.81
CA PRO A 29 0.08 2.60 1.90
C PRO A 29 -0.16 1.67 3.09
N ILE A 30 -0.53 2.24 4.23
CA ILE A 30 -1.32 1.48 5.18
C ILE A 30 -2.57 1.25 4.36
N ALA A 31 -2.68 0.05 3.80
CA ALA A 31 -3.73 -0.28 2.84
C ALA A 31 -5.07 -0.31 3.59
N GLN A 32 -5.62 0.87 3.78
CA GLN A 32 -6.98 1.07 4.25
C GLN A 32 -7.84 1.20 3.00
N ALA A 33 -9.02 0.59 3.02
CA ALA A 33 -10.04 0.88 2.04
C ALA A 33 -10.14 2.41 1.86
N ASN A 34 -10.32 2.88 0.63
CA ASN A 34 -10.61 4.29 0.42
C ASN A 34 -11.85 4.67 1.24
N LEU A 35 -11.79 5.79 1.97
CA LEU A 35 -12.86 6.30 2.84
C LEU A 35 -14.08 6.82 2.08
N VAL A 36 -14.13 6.63 0.76
CA VAL A 36 -15.29 6.97 -0.08
C VAL A 36 -16.38 5.91 0.13
N ALA A 37 -17.40 6.30 0.91
CA ALA A 37 -18.59 5.50 1.11
C ALA A 37 -19.23 5.10 -0.24
N GLN A 38 -19.61 3.83 -0.36
CA GLN A 38 -20.21 3.31 -1.59
C GLN A 38 -21.75 3.35 -1.50
N PRO A 39 -22.44 3.77 -2.57
CA PRO A 39 -23.88 3.83 -2.60
C PRO A 39 -24.49 2.41 -2.60
N ILE A 40 -25.72 2.29 -2.13
CA ILE A 40 -26.52 1.06 -2.24
C ILE A 40 -27.42 1.11 -3.48
N PRO A 41 -27.58 0.00 -4.23
CA PRO A 41 -26.96 -1.31 -4.00
C PRO A 41 -25.45 -1.29 -4.25
N PHE A 42 -24.68 -1.89 -3.33
CA PHE A 42 -23.23 -1.97 -3.46
C PHE A 42 -22.86 -2.93 -4.59
N ALA A 43 -22.00 -2.47 -5.50
CA ALA A 43 -21.40 -3.30 -6.54
C ALA A 43 -19.95 -2.87 -6.77
N GLN A 44 -19.05 -3.85 -6.84
CA GLN A 44 -17.65 -3.66 -7.19
C GLN A 44 -17.37 -4.27 -8.56
N ASN A 45 -16.81 -3.48 -9.48
CA ASN A 45 -16.37 -3.99 -10.78
C ASN A 45 -14.97 -4.63 -10.66
N TRP A 46 -14.90 -5.94 -10.90
CA TRP A 46 -13.65 -6.71 -10.87
C TRP A 46 -12.99 -6.89 -12.24
N THR A 47 -13.61 -6.41 -13.33
CA THR A 47 -12.98 -6.45 -14.65
C THR A 47 -11.82 -5.44 -14.78
N ASN A 48 -11.76 -4.44 -13.88
CA ASN A 48 -10.68 -3.47 -13.82
C ASN A 48 -9.53 -3.99 -12.93
N THR A 49 -8.53 -4.62 -13.55
CA THR A 49 -7.32 -5.10 -12.87
C THR A 49 -6.43 -3.97 -12.34
N GLY A 50 -6.67 -2.72 -12.79
CA GLY A 50 -5.98 -1.53 -12.28
C GLY A 50 -6.41 -1.10 -10.88
N LEU A 51 -7.39 -1.77 -10.26
CA LEU A 51 -7.79 -1.50 -8.88
C LEU A 51 -6.87 -2.15 -7.85
N ILE A 52 -6.15 -3.22 -8.21
CA ILE A 52 -5.17 -3.87 -7.34
C ILE A 52 -3.94 -4.16 -8.20
N THR A 53 -2.96 -3.27 -8.11
CA THR A 53 -1.69 -3.37 -8.86
C THR A 53 -0.51 -3.74 -7.96
N THR A 54 -0.70 -3.67 -6.66
CA THR A 54 0.31 -3.92 -5.63
C THR A 54 -0.26 -4.95 -4.67
N ASP A 55 0.54 -5.95 -4.32
CA ASP A 55 0.16 -6.94 -3.30
C ASP A 55 -0.17 -6.24 -1.99
N THR A 56 -1.15 -6.80 -1.27
CA THR A 56 -1.58 -6.31 0.05
C THR A 56 -2.17 -4.89 0.03
N ASP A 57 -2.39 -4.29 -1.16
CA ASP A 57 -2.93 -2.94 -1.31
C ASP A 57 -4.39 -2.92 -1.76
N TRP A 58 -5.26 -2.47 -0.87
CA TRP A 58 -6.70 -2.29 -1.08
C TRP A 58 -7.11 -0.82 -1.29
N GLY A 59 -6.15 0.11 -1.30
CA GLY A 59 -6.41 1.55 -1.28
C GLY A 59 -7.20 2.07 -2.48
N MET A 60 -7.19 1.35 -3.60
CA MET A 60 -7.95 1.69 -4.81
C MET A 60 -9.28 0.92 -4.93
N VAL A 61 -9.66 0.10 -3.95
CA VAL A 61 -10.96 -0.59 -3.88
C VAL A 61 -11.83 0.08 -2.82
N PRO A 62 -12.76 0.98 -3.21
CA PRO A 62 -13.59 1.68 -2.24
C PRO A 62 -14.52 0.73 -1.50
N GLY A 63 -14.58 0.88 -0.17
CA GLY A 63 -15.51 0.10 0.66
C GLY A 63 -15.17 -1.37 0.85
N ILE A 64 -14.02 -1.86 0.35
CA ILE A 64 -13.55 -3.23 0.58
C ILE A 64 -12.13 -3.20 1.09
N VAL A 65 -11.86 -4.01 2.11
CA VAL A 65 -10.51 -4.32 2.57
C VAL A 65 -10.45 -5.81 2.89
N GLY A 66 -9.35 -6.48 2.57
CA GLY A 66 -9.14 -7.90 2.82
C GLY A 66 -8.14 -8.12 3.94
N TYR A 67 -8.57 -8.80 5.01
CA TYR A 67 -7.73 -9.23 6.12
C TYR A 67 -7.62 -10.76 6.15
N ARG A 68 -6.44 -11.28 6.49
CA ARG A 68 -6.17 -12.72 6.47
C ARG A 68 -6.87 -13.50 7.59
N GLY A 69 -7.16 -12.85 8.71
CA GLY A 69 -7.89 -13.48 9.82
C GLY A 69 -7.04 -14.48 10.61
N ASP A 70 -5.72 -14.31 10.66
CA ASP A 70 -4.87 -15.20 11.43
C ASP A 70 -5.12 -15.08 12.93
N SER A 71 -5.00 -16.20 13.64
CA SER A 71 -4.95 -16.22 15.11
C SER A 71 -6.11 -15.48 15.79
N LEU A 72 -7.31 -15.44 15.19
CA LEU A 72 -8.51 -14.84 15.82
C LEU A 72 -8.91 -15.57 17.11
N THR A 73 -8.43 -16.80 17.28
CA THR A 73 -8.43 -17.55 18.52
C THR A 73 -7.08 -18.23 18.74
N GLY A 74 -6.71 -18.44 19.99
CA GLY A 74 -5.50 -19.17 20.39
C GLY A 74 -5.71 -20.68 20.59
N ALA A 75 -6.95 -21.19 20.46
CA ALA A 75 -7.28 -22.58 20.75
C ALA A 75 -7.90 -23.30 19.53
N THR A 76 -7.39 -24.49 19.24
CA THR A 76 -8.01 -25.41 18.28
C THR A 76 -9.40 -25.83 18.77
N GLY A 77 -10.37 -25.89 17.86
CA GLY A 77 -11.74 -26.29 18.19
C GLY A 77 -12.58 -25.22 18.88
N THR A 78 -12.11 -23.97 18.91
CA THR A 78 -12.95 -22.82 19.32
C THR A 78 -14.21 -22.78 18.46
N ASP A 79 -15.37 -22.58 19.08
CA ASP A 79 -16.64 -22.43 18.36
C ASP A 79 -16.60 -21.17 17.47
N PRO A 80 -16.69 -21.28 16.14
CA PRO A 80 -16.67 -20.13 15.23
C PRO A 80 -17.76 -19.09 15.55
N GLN A 81 -18.89 -19.49 16.13
CA GLN A 81 -19.96 -18.55 16.52
C GLN A 81 -19.55 -17.61 17.66
N THR A 82 -18.48 -17.94 18.39
CA THR A 82 -17.95 -17.14 19.50
C THR A 82 -16.82 -16.20 19.09
N ILE A 83 -16.32 -16.30 17.85
CA ILE A 83 -15.24 -15.45 17.35
C ILE A 83 -15.84 -14.12 16.88
N LEU A 84 -15.75 -13.09 17.72
CA LEU A 84 -16.29 -11.75 17.45
C LEU A 84 -15.26 -10.77 16.86
N ALA A 85 -13.99 -11.16 16.78
CA ALA A 85 -12.96 -10.35 16.16
C ALA A 85 -13.18 -10.26 14.65
N ASP A 86 -13.15 -9.05 14.09
CA ASP A 86 -13.40 -8.77 12.67
C ASP A 86 -12.18 -8.98 11.76
N GLY A 87 -11.05 -9.40 12.35
CA GLY A 87 -9.79 -9.61 11.62
C GLY A 87 -9.02 -8.33 11.28
N SER A 88 -9.51 -7.15 11.64
CA SER A 88 -8.86 -5.86 11.32
C SER A 88 -7.46 -5.69 11.92
N LEU A 89 -7.12 -6.49 12.94
CA LEU A 89 -5.80 -6.55 13.57
C LEU A 89 -4.85 -7.56 12.90
N THR A 90 -5.31 -8.27 11.88
CA THR A 90 -4.51 -9.26 11.14
C THR A 90 -3.93 -8.63 9.87
N PRO A 91 -2.90 -9.24 9.26
CA PRO A 91 -2.34 -8.73 8.01
C PRO A 91 -3.40 -8.57 6.93
N LEU A 92 -3.26 -7.48 6.19
CA LEU A 92 -3.98 -7.30 4.94
C LEU A 92 -3.47 -8.33 3.93
N ASP A 93 -4.36 -8.80 3.07
CA ASP A 93 -3.96 -9.81 2.08
C ASP A 93 -4.72 -9.67 0.77
N VAL A 94 -3.95 -9.62 -0.32
CA VAL A 94 -4.38 -9.74 -1.72
C VAL A 94 -3.14 -9.88 -2.59
N TYR A 95 -3.22 -10.67 -3.66
CA TYR A 95 -2.13 -10.85 -4.61
C TYR A 95 -2.52 -10.32 -5.98
N ALA A 96 -1.80 -9.31 -6.44
CA ALA A 96 -2.10 -8.57 -7.64
C ALA A 96 -1.68 -9.36 -8.89
N ASN A 97 -2.63 -9.59 -9.80
CA ASN A 97 -2.38 -9.98 -11.20
C ASN A 97 -1.35 -11.12 -11.40
N ARG A 98 -1.45 -12.19 -10.61
CA ARG A 98 -0.52 -13.33 -10.66
C ARG A 98 -0.77 -14.19 -11.89
N ASN A 99 0.31 -14.70 -12.50
CA ASN A 99 0.27 -15.54 -13.70
C ASN A 99 0.70 -17.00 -13.41
N ASP A 100 1.00 -17.31 -12.16
CA ASP A 100 1.55 -18.57 -11.67
C ASP A 100 0.79 -19.06 -10.43
N PRO A 101 -0.55 -19.20 -10.53
CA PRO A 101 -1.38 -19.60 -9.38
C PRO A 101 -1.00 -20.97 -8.82
N ASP A 102 -0.50 -21.89 -9.67
CA ASP A 102 -0.18 -23.27 -9.27
C ASP A 102 1.13 -23.39 -8.48
N THR A 103 2.01 -22.39 -8.56
CA THR A 103 3.32 -22.38 -7.90
C THR A 103 3.46 -21.28 -6.87
N PHE A 104 2.49 -20.38 -6.79
CA PHE A 104 2.53 -19.28 -5.84
C PHE A 104 2.14 -19.77 -4.44
N PHE A 105 3.03 -19.53 -3.47
CA PHE A 105 2.78 -19.84 -2.07
C PHE A 105 2.32 -18.58 -1.34
N SER A 106 1.04 -18.53 -0.94
CA SER A 106 0.41 -17.41 -0.23
C SER A 106 0.52 -17.48 1.30
N GLY A 107 1.18 -18.52 1.84
CA GLY A 107 1.15 -18.84 3.27
C GLY A 107 0.24 -20.01 3.58
#